data_AF-A0A0N0NIV7-F1
#
_entry.id   AF-A0A0N0NIV7-F1
#
_cell.length_a   1.000
_cell.length_b   1.000
_cell.length_c   1.000
_cell.angle_alpha   90.00
_cell.angle_beta   90.00
_cell.angle_gamma   90.00
#
_symmetry.space_group_name_H-M   'P 1'
#
loop_
_entity.id
_entity.type
_entity.pdbx_description
1 polymer ?
#
loop_
_entity_poly.entity_id
_entity_poly.type
_entity_poly.pdbx_seq_one_letter_code
_entity_poly.pdbx_strand_id
1 'polypeptide(L)'
;MSGKEPGDSASGLRPNKRHFTGHDSNGKSVYIDSPPQKYYGLEGFGWVARSFATDSIPAVMKDNADIAKYKNDRGSASFRKRDIVIPGGGVHLVVMDLAPGGESAFHRTKSVDFSICVMGEIEHTLDSGEKVRLLPGIILYNEAR
;
A
#
# COMPACT_ATOMS: atom_id res chain seq x y z
N MET A 1 14.41 -3.47 -13.41
CA MET A 1 14.88 -2.35 -12.58
C MET A 1 15.26 -2.86 -11.20
N SER A 2 16.54 -2.83 -10.86
CA SER A 2 17.08 -3.28 -9.58
C SER A 2 17.02 -2.12 -8.58
N GLY A 3 15.87 -1.92 -7.93
CA GLY A 3 15.76 -0.97 -6.83
C GLY A 3 16.50 -1.48 -5.60
N LYS A 4 17.40 -0.68 -5.02
CA LYS A 4 18.03 -0.93 -3.71
C LYS A 4 16.94 -1.22 -2.68
N GLU A 5 17.08 -2.28 -1.88
CA GLU A 5 16.25 -2.48 -0.68
C GLU A 5 16.71 -1.45 0.36
N PRO A 6 15.94 -0.40 0.66
CA PRO A 6 16.28 0.50 1.76
C PRO A 6 15.94 -0.21 3.07
N GLY A 7 16.80 -0.03 4.07
CA GLY A 7 16.46 -0.31 5.46
C GLY A 7 15.32 0.60 5.96
N ASP A 8 15.03 0.50 7.26
CA ASP A 8 13.80 0.97 7.91
C ASP A 8 13.41 2.46 7.79
N SER A 9 14.10 3.33 7.04
CA SER A 9 13.60 4.70 6.80
C SER A 9 14.09 5.23 5.46
N ALA A 10 13.17 5.31 4.50
CA ALA A 10 13.52 5.63 3.13
C ALA A 10 13.59 7.15 2.86
N SER A 11 12.98 7.97 3.72
CA SER A 11 12.72 9.40 3.52
C SER A 11 13.08 10.28 4.72
N GLY A 12 13.75 9.73 5.74
CA GLY A 12 13.90 10.37 7.05
C GLY A 12 12.61 10.41 7.88
N LEU A 13 11.48 9.93 7.31
CA LEU A 13 10.25 9.70 8.04
C LEU A 13 10.35 8.42 8.89
N ARG A 14 9.55 8.37 9.95
CA ARG A 14 9.44 7.19 10.79
C ARG A 14 8.83 6.04 9.97
N PRO A 15 9.43 4.83 9.95
CA PRO A 15 8.82 3.66 9.33
C PRO A 15 7.41 3.39 9.87
N ASN A 16 6.49 3.07 8.96
CA ASN A 16 5.19 2.56 9.36
C ASN A 16 5.34 1.21 10.09
N LYS A 17 4.62 1.04 11.19
CA LYS A 17 4.48 -0.26 11.88
C LYS A 17 3.13 -0.87 11.55
N ARG A 18 3.09 -2.20 11.45
CA ARG A 18 1.87 -2.96 11.19
C ARG A 18 1.64 -3.95 12.32
N HIS A 19 0.39 -4.08 12.74
CA HIS A 19 -0.05 -5.08 13.68
C HIS A 19 -1.21 -5.82 13.03
N PHE A 20 -1.04 -7.12 12.80
CA PHE A 20 -2.13 -7.93 12.27
C PHE A 20 -2.89 -8.55 13.43
N THR A 21 -4.20 -8.63 13.28
CA THR A 21 -5.08 -9.38 14.17
C THR A 21 -5.67 -10.55 13.41
N GLY A 22 -6.00 -11.61 14.13
CA GLY A 22 -6.69 -12.78 13.61
C GLY A 22 -7.23 -13.61 14.75
N HIS A 23 -7.46 -14.90 14.50
CA HIS A 23 -7.98 -15.82 15.52
C HIS A 23 -7.04 -17.01 15.75
N ASP A 24 -6.92 -17.46 17.00
CA ASP A 24 -6.26 -18.72 17.35
C ASP A 24 -7.15 -19.95 17.07
N SER A 25 -6.66 -21.16 17.40
CA SER A 25 -7.40 -22.41 17.19
C SER A 25 -8.70 -22.52 18.00
N ASN A 26 -8.89 -21.69 19.02
CA ASN A 26 -10.10 -21.65 19.85
C ASN A 26 -11.05 -20.52 19.41
N GLY A 27 -10.72 -19.80 18.33
CA GLY A 27 -11.50 -18.66 17.86
C GLY A 27 -11.30 -17.38 18.68
N LYS A 28 -10.27 -17.30 19.54
CA LYS A 28 -9.98 -16.08 20.30
C LYS A 28 -9.21 -15.09 19.44
N SER A 29 -9.57 -13.81 19.50
CA SER A 29 -8.84 -12.74 18.80
C SER A 29 -7.44 -12.55 19.39
N VAL A 30 -6.42 -12.57 18.52
CA VAL A 30 -5.00 -12.48 18.88
C VAL A 30 -4.23 -11.61 17.89
N TYR A 31 -3.05 -11.14 18.29
CA TYR A 31 -2.09 -10.56 17.36
C TYR A 31 -1.37 -11.65 16.58
N ILE A 32 -1.10 -11.38 15.31
CA ILE A 32 -0.33 -12.23 14.41
C ILE A 32 0.89 -11.47 13.92
N ASP A 33 2.04 -12.14 13.88
CA ASP A 33 3.26 -11.55 13.36
C ASP A 33 3.10 -11.09 11.91
N SER A 34 3.35 -9.81 11.68
CA SER A 34 3.47 -9.25 10.34
C SER A 34 4.84 -9.57 9.75
N PRO A 35 4.94 -9.88 8.44
CA PRO A 35 6.24 -9.97 7.79
C PRO A 35 6.95 -8.60 7.82
N PRO A 36 8.25 -8.53 7.48
CA PRO A 36 8.94 -7.24 7.31
C PRO A 36 8.20 -6.34 6.31
N GLN A 37 8.13 -5.04 6.61
CA GLN A 37 7.67 -4.06 5.63
C GLN A 37 8.81 -3.82 4.65
N LYS A 38 8.54 -4.00 3.35
CA LYS A 38 9.53 -3.79 2.30
C LYS A 38 9.24 -2.50 1.56
N TYR A 39 10.12 -1.52 1.74
CA TYR A 39 10.12 -0.30 0.94
C TYR A 39 10.90 -0.54 -0.35
N TYR A 40 10.41 0.04 -1.43
CA TYR A 40 11.07 0.00 -2.73
C TYR A 40 11.17 1.43 -3.25
N GLY A 41 12.39 1.87 -3.53
CA GLY A 41 12.65 3.17 -4.12
C GLY A 41 12.24 3.21 -5.59
N LEU A 42 11.53 4.26 -5.96
CA LEU A 42 11.18 4.63 -7.32
C LEU A 42 11.89 5.95 -7.63
N GLU A 43 12.79 5.90 -8.61
CA GLU A 43 13.58 7.05 -9.04
C GLU A 43 12.69 8.22 -9.46
N GLY A 44 12.99 9.42 -8.99
CA GLY A 44 12.21 10.62 -9.28
C GLY A 44 10.84 10.70 -8.58
N PHE A 45 10.47 9.70 -7.77
CA PHE A 45 9.16 9.66 -7.09
C PHE A 45 9.29 9.59 -5.57
N GLY A 46 10.03 8.60 -5.06
CA GLY A 46 10.13 8.34 -3.62
C GLY A 46 10.12 6.85 -3.32
N TRP A 47 9.41 6.43 -2.28
CA TRP A 47 9.37 5.04 -1.85
C TRP A 47 7.97 4.52 -1.66
N VAL A 48 7.77 3.25 -2.01
CA VAL A 48 6.48 2.56 -1.89
C VAL A 48 6.64 1.28 -1.10
N ALA A 49 5.66 0.97 -0.27
CA ALA A 49 5.65 -0.25 0.50
C ALA A 49 4.23 -0.82 0.60
N ARG A 50 4.06 -2.06 0.16
CA ARG A 50 2.82 -2.81 0.33
C ARG A 50 2.62 -3.10 1.81
N SER A 51 1.55 -2.55 2.39
CA SER A 51 1.21 -2.72 3.79
C SER A 51 0.33 -3.96 4.02
N PHE A 52 -0.64 -4.20 3.14
CA PHE A 52 -1.43 -5.43 3.11
C PHE A 52 -2.07 -5.63 1.73
N ALA A 53 -2.50 -6.85 1.41
CA ALA A 53 -3.28 -7.14 0.23
C ALA A 53 -4.14 -8.39 0.37
N THR A 54 -5.28 -8.40 -0.31
CA THR A 54 -6.08 -9.59 -0.61
C THR A 54 -6.09 -9.84 -2.11
N ASP A 55 -6.37 -11.06 -2.53
CA ASP A 55 -6.53 -11.45 -3.95
C ASP A 55 -8.01 -11.67 -4.34
N SER A 56 -8.92 -11.17 -3.51
CA SER A 56 -10.36 -11.31 -3.70
C SER A 56 -11.13 -10.23 -2.94
N ILE A 57 -12.32 -9.92 -3.46
CA ILE A 57 -13.38 -9.16 -2.79
C ILE A 57 -14.67 -9.96 -2.98
N PRO A 58 -15.38 -10.35 -1.91
CA PRO A 58 -15.08 -10.11 -0.49
C PRO A 58 -13.79 -10.79 0.01
N ALA A 59 -13.24 -10.27 1.11
CA ALA A 59 -12.07 -10.84 1.78
C ALA A 59 -12.39 -12.21 2.40
N VAL A 60 -11.38 -13.10 2.49
CA VAL A 60 -11.48 -14.44 3.08
C VAL A 60 -10.77 -14.44 4.45
N MET A 61 -11.54 -14.13 5.48
CA MET A 61 -11.05 -14.01 6.86
C MET A 61 -11.02 -15.34 7.63
N LYS A 62 -11.73 -16.37 7.14
CA LYS A 62 -11.77 -17.68 7.77
C LYS A 62 -10.36 -18.26 7.90
N ASP A 63 -10.04 -18.79 9.07
CA ASP A 63 -8.75 -19.43 9.37
C ASP A 63 -7.52 -18.54 9.05
N ASN A 64 -7.69 -17.22 9.12
CA ASN A 64 -6.68 -16.23 8.76
C ASN A 64 -6.14 -16.40 7.31
N ALA A 65 -6.96 -16.90 6.38
CA ALA A 65 -6.53 -17.28 5.03
C ALA A 65 -5.87 -16.14 4.25
N ASP A 66 -6.43 -14.93 4.27
CA ASP A 66 -5.82 -13.78 3.59
C ASP A 66 -4.48 -13.37 4.21
N ILE A 67 -4.31 -13.50 5.53
CA ILE A 67 -3.02 -13.27 6.20
C ILE A 67 -1.99 -14.32 5.76
N ALA A 68 -2.40 -15.58 5.64
CA ALA A 68 -1.54 -16.66 5.17
C ALA A 68 -1.08 -16.43 3.71
N LYS A 69 -2.00 -16.00 2.84
CA LYS A 69 -1.68 -15.60 1.45
C LYS A 69 -0.73 -14.40 1.42
N TYR A 70 -0.99 -13.39 2.24
CA TYR A 70 -0.14 -12.20 2.32
C TYR A 70 1.29 -12.54 2.77
N LYS A 71 1.44 -13.43 3.76
CA LYS A 71 2.74 -13.89 4.29
C LYS A 71 3.48 -14.84 3.34
N ASN A 72 2.80 -15.41 2.35
CA ASN A 72 3.44 -16.27 1.36
C ASN A 72 4.39 -15.45 0.47
N ASP A 73 5.54 -16.02 0.09
CA ASP A 73 6.49 -15.39 -0.83
C ASP A 73 6.01 -15.39 -2.30
N ARG A 74 4.90 -16.10 -2.58
CA ARG A 74 4.29 -16.27 -3.90
C ARG A 74 2.80 -15.89 -3.86
N GLY A 75 2.18 -15.78 -5.04
CA GLY A 75 0.79 -15.37 -5.21
C GLY A 75 0.63 -13.85 -5.39
N SER A 76 -0.57 -13.41 -5.80
CA SER A 76 -0.89 -12.01 -6.08
C SER A 76 -0.98 -11.14 -4.82
N ALA A 77 -1.39 -11.71 -3.69
CA ALA A 77 -1.48 -11.01 -2.41
C ALA A 77 -0.14 -10.91 -1.65
N SER A 78 0.92 -11.59 -2.08
CA SER A 78 2.18 -11.67 -1.36
C SER A 78 2.78 -10.29 -1.01
N PHE A 79 3.31 -10.16 0.21
CA PHE A 79 4.05 -8.98 0.67
C PHE A 79 5.29 -8.63 -0.19
N ARG A 80 5.78 -9.56 -1.03
CA ARG A 80 6.90 -9.32 -1.95
C ARG A 80 6.48 -8.75 -3.30
N LYS A 81 5.19 -8.73 -3.62
CA LYS A 81 4.68 -8.19 -4.89
C LYS A 81 4.76 -6.68 -4.93
N ARG A 82 4.96 -6.15 -6.13
CA ARG A 82 5.15 -4.72 -6.43
C ARG A 82 4.16 -4.20 -7.47
N ASP A 83 3.13 -5.00 -7.78
CA ASP A 83 2.09 -4.61 -8.72
C ASP A 83 1.28 -3.43 -8.16
N ILE A 84 0.92 -2.47 -9.02
CA ILE A 84 0.09 -1.31 -8.66
C ILE A 84 -1.33 -1.77 -8.31
N VAL A 85 -1.87 -2.71 -9.09
CA VAL A 85 -3.19 -3.32 -8.92
C VAL A 85 -3.04 -4.81 -8.63
N ILE A 86 -3.94 -5.38 -7.83
CA ILE A 86 -3.97 -6.82 -7.58
C ILE A 86 -4.46 -7.55 -8.84
N PRO A 87 -3.66 -8.48 -9.41
CA PRO A 87 -4.14 -9.32 -10.51
C PRO A 87 -5.37 -10.12 -10.09
N GLY A 88 -6.46 -10.00 -10.86
CA GLY A 88 -7.73 -10.67 -10.56
C GLY A 88 -8.68 -9.90 -9.62
N GLY A 89 -8.26 -8.76 -9.09
CA GLY A 89 -9.03 -7.98 -8.13
C GLY A 89 -8.68 -8.32 -6.68
N GLY A 90 -9.10 -7.47 -5.75
CA GLY A 90 -8.69 -7.55 -4.35
C GLY A 90 -8.56 -6.18 -3.70
N VAL A 91 -8.14 -6.16 -2.44
CA VAL A 91 -7.79 -4.94 -1.71
C VAL A 91 -6.27 -4.77 -1.77
N HIS A 92 -5.80 -3.56 -2.02
CA HIS A 92 -4.38 -3.20 -1.98
C HIS A 92 -4.17 -2.01 -1.05
N LEU A 93 -3.45 -2.20 0.05
CA LEU A 93 -3.07 -1.13 0.97
C LEU A 93 -1.58 -0.82 0.79
N VAL A 94 -1.27 0.42 0.41
CA VAL A 94 0.08 0.89 0.12
C VAL A 94 0.42 2.08 1.00
N VAL A 95 1.65 2.12 1.49
CA VAL A 95 2.27 3.30 2.09
C VAL A 95 3.22 3.91 1.06
N MET A 96 3.10 5.21 0.83
CA MET A 96 3.94 5.94 -0.11
C MET A 96 4.58 7.13 0.59
N ASP A 97 5.90 7.21 0.45
CA ASP A 97 6.71 8.34 0.88
C ASP A 97 7.16 9.08 -0.39
N LEU A 98 6.48 10.17 -0.74
CA LEU A 98 6.85 11.00 -1.88
C LEU A 98 8.05 11.87 -1.51
N ALA A 99 9.09 11.84 -2.34
CA ALA A 99 10.22 12.73 -2.18
C ALA A 99 9.80 14.17 -2.51
N PRO A 100 10.43 15.20 -1.91
CA PRO A 100 10.20 16.58 -2.33
C PRO A 100 10.49 16.77 -3.83
N GLY A 101 9.53 17.31 -4.57
CA GLY A 101 9.59 17.43 -6.04
C GLY A 101 9.45 16.10 -6.79
N GLY A 102 9.13 15.02 -6.10
CA GLY A 102 8.88 13.72 -6.71
C GLY A 102 7.53 13.69 -7.42
N GLU A 103 7.50 13.07 -8.60
CA GLU A 103 6.32 13.05 -9.48
C GLU A 103 6.00 11.62 -9.95
N SER A 104 4.71 11.28 -10.01
CA SER A 104 4.24 10.06 -10.66
C SER A 104 3.91 10.32 -12.12
N ALA A 105 4.07 9.31 -12.97
CA ALA A 105 3.44 9.33 -14.28
C ALA A 105 1.90 9.30 -14.14
N PHE A 106 1.21 10.06 -14.99
CA PHE A 106 -0.23 9.91 -15.17
C PHE A 106 -0.54 8.47 -15.59
N HIS A 107 -1.50 7.86 -14.90
CA HIS A 107 -1.96 6.52 -15.18
C HIS A 107 -3.39 6.34 -14.71
N ARG A 108 -3.98 5.22 -15.10
CA ARG A 108 -5.34 4.86 -14.74
C ARG A 108 -5.41 3.40 -14.33
N THR A 109 -6.10 3.13 -13.24
CA THR A 109 -6.35 1.79 -12.70
C THR A 109 -7.85 1.53 -12.71
N LYS A 110 -8.25 0.27 -12.91
CA LYS A 110 -9.66 -0.13 -12.72
C LYS A 110 -9.89 -0.41 -11.23
N SER A 111 -9.87 0.65 -10.43
CA SER A 111 -10.01 0.60 -8.97
C SER A 111 -10.72 1.83 -8.43
N VAL A 112 -11.16 1.72 -7.18
CA VAL A 112 -11.52 2.86 -6.35
C VAL A 112 -10.40 3.01 -5.32
N ASP A 113 -9.78 4.18 -5.26
CA ASP A 113 -8.66 4.44 -4.38
C ASP A 113 -9.05 5.44 -3.30
N PHE A 114 -8.70 5.13 -2.06
CA PHE A 114 -8.82 6.04 -0.92
C PHE A 114 -7.41 6.45 -0.51
N SER A 115 -7.01 7.66 -0.90
CA SER A 115 -5.69 8.21 -0.60
C SER A 115 -5.80 9.16 0.58
N ILE A 116 -5.01 8.93 1.63
CA ILE A 116 -5.01 9.75 2.84
C ILE A 116 -3.62 10.34 3.00
N CYS A 117 -3.53 11.67 3.01
CA CYS A 117 -2.27 12.31 3.36
C CYS A 117 -2.08 12.21 4.88
N VAL A 118 -1.04 11.50 5.32
CA VAL A 118 -0.76 11.28 6.75
C VAL A 118 0.21 12.34 7.29
N MET A 119 1.21 12.74 6.49
CA MET A 119 2.24 13.71 6.84
C MET A 119 2.67 14.50 5.60
N GLY A 120 3.19 15.71 5.80
CA GLY A 120 3.64 16.56 4.70
C GLY A 120 2.47 17.07 3.87
N GLU A 121 2.70 17.21 2.56
CA GLU A 121 1.69 17.68 1.62
C GLU A 121 1.94 17.13 0.23
N ILE A 122 0.87 16.97 -0.54
CA ILE A 122 0.91 16.39 -1.89
C ILE A 122 0.05 17.26 -2.81
N GLU A 123 0.56 17.62 -3.98
CA GLU A 123 -0.28 18.18 -5.04
C GLU A 123 -0.82 17.03 -5.90
N HIS A 124 -2.14 16.84 -5.91
CA HIS A 124 -2.80 15.86 -6.76
C HIS A 124 -3.32 16.57 -8.01
N THR A 125 -2.88 16.13 -9.18
CA THR A 125 -3.20 16.74 -10.48
C THR A 125 -3.98 15.76 -11.36
N LEU A 126 -5.01 16.23 -12.04
CA LEU A 126 -5.75 15.48 -13.06
C LEU A 126 -5.27 15.84 -14.47
N ASP A 127 -5.60 15.01 -15.47
CA ASP A 127 -5.30 15.28 -16.88
C ASP A 127 -6.04 16.52 -17.43
N SER A 128 -7.15 16.91 -16.80
CA SER A 128 -7.83 18.21 -17.03
C SER A 128 -6.99 19.43 -16.62
N GLY A 129 -5.91 19.23 -15.88
CA GLY A 129 -5.10 20.29 -15.27
C GLY A 129 -5.63 20.78 -13.93
N GLU A 130 -6.77 20.27 -13.46
CA GLU A 130 -7.28 20.56 -12.11
C GLU A 130 -6.35 19.99 -11.04
N LYS A 131 -6.20 20.74 -9.96
CA LYS A 131 -5.26 20.43 -8.87
C LYS A 131 -5.91 20.61 -7.52
N VAL A 132 -5.56 19.73 -6.59
CA VAL A 132 -5.89 19.87 -5.17
C VAL A 132 -4.66 19.58 -4.32
N ARG A 133 -4.40 20.43 -3.32
CA ARG A 133 -3.36 20.20 -2.32
C ARG A 133 -3.92 19.35 -1.19
N LEU A 134 -3.35 18.17 -1.00
CA LEU A 134 -3.67 17.25 0.08
C LEU A 134 -2.76 17.55 1.26
N LEU A 135 -3.34 18.05 2.35
CA LEU A 135 -2.70 18.28 3.65
C LEU A 135 -2.99 17.10 4.59
N PRO A 136 -2.29 16.97 5.73
CA PRO A 136 -2.52 15.86 6.65
C PRO A 136 -3.99 15.76 7.10
N GLY A 137 -4.56 14.57 6.98
CA GLY A 137 -5.97 14.29 7.27
C GLY A 137 -6.93 14.50 6.11
N ILE A 138 -6.49 15.07 4.98
CA ILE A 138 -7.30 15.11 3.77
C ILE A 138 -7.39 13.70 3.15
N ILE A 139 -8.63 13.32 2.83
CA ILE A 139 -8.99 12.07 2.17
C ILE A 139 -9.38 12.39 0.73
N LEU A 140 -8.68 11.79 -0.22
CA LEU A 140 -9.03 11.81 -1.63
C LEU A 140 -9.71 10.48 -1.99
N TYR A 141 -10.93 10.57 -2.52
CA TYR A 141 -11.61 9.47 -3.19
C TYR A 141 -11.36 9.58 -4.69
N ASN A 142 -10.75 8.54 -5.28
CA ASN A 142 -10.48 8.49 -6.71
C ASN A 142 -11.24 7.31 -7.34
N GLU A 143 -12.06 7.60 -8.35
CA GLU A 143 -12.73 6.59 -9.18
C GLU A 143 -12.25 6.74 -10.62
N ALA A 144 -11.23 5.98 -10.96
CA ALA A 144 -10.66 5.96 -12.30
C ALA A 144 -11.37 4.88 -13.14
N ARG A 145 -12.03 5.27 -14.25
CA ARG A 145 -12.69 4.35 -15.21
C ARG A 145 -11.99 4.30 -16.56
#